data_AF-A0A392S9R9-F1
#
_entry.id   AF-A0A392S9R9-F1
#
_cell.length_a   1.000
_cell.length_b   1.000
_cell.length_c   1.000
_cell.angle_alpha   90.00
_cell.angle_beta   90.00
_cell.angle_gamma   90.00
#
_symmetry.space_group_name_H-M   'P 1'
#
loop_
_entity.id
_entity.type
_entity.pdbx_description
1 polymer ?
#
loop_
_entity_poly.entity_id
_entity_poly.type
_entity_poly.pdbx_seq_one_letter_code
_entity_poly.pdbx_strand_id
1 'polypeptide(L)'
;IRVLQPPPPDHQQHHQDPPHIPQHHQYSDYEMGMVVHQYNTSWRMDLDPLPFTPALMAAVQEYRARTPTPSYYQLYHEVADLEAHFQRQTTRLVEHQTHIR
;
A
#
# COMPACT_ATOMS: atom_id res chain seq x y z
N ILE A 1 -13.61 -72.85 -5.02
CA ILE A 1 -14.00 -71.56 -5.66
C ILE A 1 -13.43 -70.46 -4.77
N ARG A 2 -12.38 -69.74 -5.20
CA ARG A 2 -11.85 -68.57 -4.46
C ARG A 2 -12.61 -67.33 -4.94
N VAL A 3 -13.25 -66.62 -4.01
CA VAL A 3 -13.91 -65.35 -4.30
C VAL A 3 -12.83 -64.26 -4.29
N LEU A 4 -12.57 -63.65 -5.44
CA LEU A 4 -11.71 -62.47 -5.56
C LEU A 4 -12.46 -61.28 -4.96
N GLN A 5 -11.91 -60.65 -3.91
CA GLN A 5 -12.41 -59.36 -3.43
C GLN A 5 -12.09 -58.29 -4.48
N PRO A 6 -13.01 -57.35 -4.78
CA PRO A 6 -12.72 -56.23 -5.67
C PRO A 6 -11.67 -55.30 -5.03
N PRO A 7 -10.81 -54.65 -5.83
CA PRO A 7 -9.86 -53.68 -5.30
C PRO A 7 -10.60 -52.53 -4.58
N PRO A 8 -10.02 -51.96 -3.51
CA PRO A 8 -10.61 -50.80 -2.87
C PRO A 8 -10.74 -49.67 -3.91
N PRO A 9 -11.81 -48.86 -3.87
CA PRO A 9 -11.92 -47.71 -4.76
C PRO A 9 -10.70 -46.80 -4.53
N ASP A 10 -10.07 -46.37 -5.63
CA ASP A 10 -9.15 -45.24 -5.61
C ASP A 10 -9.93 -44.06 -5.04
N HIS A 11 -9.78 -43.82 -3.75
CA HIS A 11 -10.05 -42.52 -3.17
C HIS A 11 -8.98 -41.61 -3.75
N GLN A 12 -9.26 -41.13 -4.96
CA GLN A 12 -8.65 -39.95 -5.53
C GLN A 12 -8.63 -38.96 -4.38
N GLN A 13 -7.42 -38.72 -3.86
CA GLN A 13 -7.21 -37.63 -2.94
C GLN A 13 -7.75 -36.43 -3.71
N HIS A 14 -8.92 -35.96 -3.27
CA HIS A 14 -9.33 -34.60 -3.47
C HIS A 14 -8.14 -33.84 -2.91
N HIS A 15 -7.20 -33.52 -3.80
CA HIS A 15 -6.24 -32.47 -3.60
C HIS A 15 -7.15 -31.32 -3.23
N GLN A 16 -7.25 -31.07 -1.92
CA GLN A 16 -7.60 -29.75 -1.50
C GLN A 16 -6.48 -28.94 -2.12
N ASP A 17 -6.78 -28.28 -3.24
CA ASP A 17 -5.96 -27.17 -3.69
C ASP A 17 -5.67 -26.39 -2.41
N PRO A 18 -4.38 -26.20 -2.05
CA PRO A 18 -4.05 -25.37 -0.90
C PRO A 18 -4.91 -24.12 -1.06
N PRO A 19 -5.63 -23.69 -0.01
CA PRO A 19 -6.56 -22.57 -0.14
C PRO A 19 -5.82 -21.51 -0.91
N HIS A 20 -6.38 -21.09 -2.06
CA HIS A 20 -5.81 -20.00 -2.83
C HIS A 20 -5.93 -18.77 -1.93
N ILE A 21 -5.00 -18.65 -0.98
CA ILE A 21 -4.67 -17.41 -0.30
C ILE A 21 -4.39 -16.52 -1.50
N PRO A 22 -5.20 -15.48 -1.73
CA PRO A 22 -4.93 -14.54 -2.79
C PRO A 22 -3.46 -14.19 -2.63
N GLN A 23 -2.64 -14.45 -3.66
CA GLN A 23 -1.26 -14.01 -3.68
C GLN A 23 -1.36 -12.50 -3.47
N HIS A 24 -1.19 -12.06 -2.22
CA HIS A 24 -1.23 -10.65 -1.88
C HIS A 24 -0.16 -10.06 -2.76
N HIS A 25 -0.54 -9.15 -3.67
CA HIS A 25 0.43 -8.42 -4.46
C HIS A 25 1.44 -7.86 -3.47
N GLN A 26 2.66 -8.38 -3.53
CA GLN A 26 3.69 -8.04 -2.57
C GLN A 26 4.23 -6.69 -3.02
N TYR A 27 3.63 -5.63 -2.48
CA TYR A 27 4.07 -4.27 -2.74
C TYR A 27 5.44 -4.07 -2.11
N SER A 28 6.34 -3.44 -2.85
CA SER A 28 7.59 -2.97 -2.29
C SER A 28 7.35 -1.84 -1.28
N ASP A 29 8.30 -1.63 -0.37
CA ASP A 29 8.25 -0.51 0.59
C ASP A 29 8.14 0.85 -0.11
N TYR A 30 8.77 0.98 -1.28
CA TYR A 30 8.70 2.19 -2.09
C TYR A 30 7.30 2.44 -2.65
N GLU A 31 6.70 1.43 -3.30
CA GLU A 31 5.34 1.54 -3.84
C GLU A 31 4.33 1.86 -2.74
N MET A 32 4.46 1.19 -1.60
CA MET A 32 3.58 1.42 -0.47
C MET A 32 3.78 2.80 0.16
N GLY A 33 5.03 3.27 0.26
CA GLY A 33 5.34 4.64 0.68
C GLY A 33 4.71 5.70 -0.23
N MET A 34 4.73 5.48 -1.54
CA MET A 34 4.09 6.38 -2.52
C MET A 34 2.56 6.38 -2.40
N VAL A 35 1.93 5.22 -2.23
CA VAL A 35 0.48 5.11 -2.06
C VAL A 35 0.02 5.75 -0.75
N VAL A 36 0.75 5.53 0.36
CA VAL A 36 0.48 6.19 1.65
C VAL A 36 0.64 7.71 1.53
N HIS A 37 1.67 8.17 0.84
CA HIS A 37 1.87 9.60 0.59
C HIS A 37 0.69 10.18 -0.19
N GLN A 38 0.29 9.56 -1.30
CA GLN A 38 -0.86 9.97 -2.10
C GLN A 38 -2.16 10.02 -1.29
N TYR A 39 -2.48 8.95 -0.55
CA TYR A 39 -3.68 8.88 0.28
C TYR A 39 -3.72 9.99 1.34
N ASN A 40 -2.59 10.22 2.01
CA ASN A 40 -2.49 11.28 3.01
C ASN A 40 -2.59 12.67 2.38
N THR A 41 -1.98 12.87 1.21
CA THR A 41 -2.01 14.15 0.49
C THR A 41 -3.41 14.45 -0.03
N SER A 42 -4.12 13.48 -0.60
CA SER A 42 -5.50 13.70 -1.08
C SER A 42 -6.44 14.09 0.04
N TRP A 43 -6.33 13.43 1.21
CA TRP A 43 -7.09 13.79 2.41
C TRP A 43 -6.75 15.19 2.93
N ARG A 44 -5.49 15.61 2.90
CA ARG A 44 -5.05 16.91 3.44
C ARG A 44 -5.38 18.10 2.55
N MET A 45 -5.42 17.87 1.24
CA MET A 45 -5.65 18.90 0.25
C MET A 45 -7.11 18.93 -0.23
N ASP A 46 -8.00 18.16 0.41
CA ASP A 46 -9.40 17.96 -0.01
C ASP A 46 -9.51 17.62 -1.52
N LEU A 47 -8.54 16.86 -2.03
CA LEU A 47 -8.55 16.40 -3.42
C LEU A 47 -9.53 15.25 -3.55
N ASP A 48 -10.14 15.13 -4.73
CA ASP A 48 -10.96 13.97 -5.05
C ASP A 48 -10.19 12.68 -4.74
N PRO A 49 -10.77 11.76 -3.95
CA PRO A 49 -10.09 10.53 -3.60
C PRO A 49 -9.72 9.74 -4.84
N LEU A 50 -8.44 9.38 -4.97
CA LEU A 50 -8.05 8.42 -5.99
C LEU A 50 -8.79 7.10 -5.73
N PRO A 51 -9.32 6.44 -6.77
CA PRO A 51 -10.02 5.18 -6.62
C PRO A 51 -9.00 4.07 -6.28
N PHE A 52 -8.76 3.87 -4.99
CA PHE A 52 -7.98 2.75 -4.48
C PHE A 52 -8.87 1.51 -4.34
N THR A 53 -8.35 0.35 -4.74
CA THR A 53 -9.07 -0.92 -4.55
C THR A 53 -9.13 -1.27 -3.05
N PRO A 54 -10.16 -2.00 -2.58
CA PRO A 54 -10.23 -2.44 -1.19
C PRO A 54 -9.01 -3.25 -0.74
N ALA A 55 -8.45 -4.07 -1.64
CA ALA A 55 -7.24 -4.84 -1.37
C ALA A 55 -6.01 -3.96 -1.14
N LEU A 56 -5.85 -2.90 -1.94
CA LEU A 56 -4.78 -1.93 -1.77
C LEU A 56 -4.96 -1.12 -0.48
N MET A 57 -6.20 -0.72 -0.14
CA MET A 57 -6.48 -0.04 1.13
C MET A 57 -6.16 -0.90 2.36
N ALA A 58 -6.43 -2.21 2.29
CA ALA A 58 -6.03 -3.14 3.34
C ALA A 58 -4.50 -3.21 3.48
N ALA A 59 -3.78 -3.30 2.36
CA ALA A 59 -2.32 -3.31 2.35
C ALA A 59 -1.72 -1.99 2.88
N VAL A 60 -2.32 -0.85 2.57
CA VAL A 60 -1.95 0.48 3.10
C VAL A 60 -2.10 0.54 4.61
N GLN A 61 -3.20 0.00 5.15
CA GLN A 61 -3.42 -0.02 6.61
C GLN A 61 -2.40 -0.93 7.31
N GLU A 62 -2.18 -2.13 6.79
CA GLU A 62 -1.17 -3.07 7.30
C GLU A 62 0.23 -2.46 7.29
N TYR A 63 0.59 -1.79 6.19
CA TYR A 63 1.88 -1.11 6.08
C TYR A 63 2.01 0.02 7.10
N ARG A 64 1.01 0.89 7.25
CA ARG A 64 1.03 1.98 8.23
C ARG A 64 1.15 1.50 9.68
N ALA A 65 0.65 0.29 9.97
CA ALA A 65 0.84 -0.33 11.29
C ALA A 65 2.29 -0.78 11.53
N ARG A 66 3.00 -1.19 10.46
CA ARG A 66 4.40 -1.65 10.52
C ARG A 66 5.42 -0.53 10.40
N THR A 67 5.12 0.50 9.62
CA THR A 67 5.94 1.69 9.39
C THR A 67 5.19 2.92 9.90
N PRO A 68 5.24 3.17 11.22
CA PRO A 68 4.60 4.35 11.79
C PRO A 68 5.18 5.60 11.12
N THR A 69 4.36 6.20 10.25
CA THR A 69 4.66 7.48 9.65
C THR A 69 4.28 8.54 10.67
N PRO A 70 5.20 9.50 10.97
CA PRO A 70 4.85 10.62 11.82
C PRO A 70 3.59 11.29 11.30
N SER A 71 2.63 11.50 12.20
CA SER A 71 1.40 12.20 11.85
C SER A 71 1.73 13.61 11.35
N TYR A 72 0.83 14.17 10.55
CA TYR A 72 0.98 15.52 10.02
C TYR A 72 1.28 16.56 11.10
N TYR A 73 0.53 16.51 12.20
CA TYR A 73 0.69 17.42 13.35
C TYR A 73 1.97 17.18 14.15
N GLN A 74 2.58 16.00 14.03
CA GLN A 74 3.91 15.74 14.60
C GLN A 74 5.04 16.29 13.73
N LEU A 75 4.85 16.33 12.40
CA LEU A 75 5.83 16.90 11.46
C LEU A 75 5.76 18.43 11.39
N TYR A 76 4.58 18.99 11.64
CA TYR A 76 4.32 20.42 11.64
C TYR A 76 3.64 20.77 12.96
N HIS A 77 4.46 21.02 13.97
CA HIS A 77 3.99 21.37 15.31
C HIS A 77 3.31 22.74 15.31
N GLU A 78 3.76 23.66 14.44
CA GLU A 78 3.22 24.99 14.28
C GLU A 78 2.85 25.27 12.82
N VAL A 79 1.81 26.08 12.57
CA VAL A 79 1.37 26.45 11.21
C VAL A 79 2.51 27.11 10.42
N ALA A 80 3.38 27.86 11.10
CA ALA A 80 4.56 28.49 10.51
C ALA A 80 5.55 27.46 9.91
N ASP A 81 5.67 26.26 10.49
CA ASP A 81 6.56 25.22 9.98
C ASP A 81 6.09 24.68 8.63
N LEU A 82 4.77 24.58 8.47
CA LEU A 82 4.12 24.16 7.24
C LEU A 82 4.32 25.21 6.14
N GLU A 83 4.06 26.47 6.46
CA GLU A 83 4.26 27.59 5.53
C GLU A 83 5.72 27.67 5.09
N ALA A 84 6.66 27.56 6.03
CA ALA A 84 8.09 27.51 5.72
C ALA A 84 8.47 26.29 4.85
N HIS A 85 7.82 25.13 5.04
CA HIS A 85 8.06 23.96 4.20
C HIS A 85 7.65 24.21 2.75
N PHE A 86 6.43 24.72 2.53
CA PHE A 86 5.96 25.04 1.19
C PHE A 86 6.81 26.13 0.54
N GLN A 87 7.18 27.18 1.28
CA GLN A 87 8.11 28.21 0.79
C GLN A 87 9.43 27.61 0.29
N ARG A 88 10.05 26.72 1.09
CA ARG A 88 11.28 26.02 0.67
C ARG A 88 11.07 25.12 -0.55
N GLN A 89 9.88 24.54 -0.75
CA GLN A 89 9.60 23.77 -1.96
C GLN A 89 9.44 24.68 -3.18
N THR A 90 8.73 25.80 -3.04
CA THR A 90 8.55 26.78 -4.10
C THR A 90 9.89 27.40 -4.51
N THR A 91 10.74 27.79 -3.56
CA THR A 91 12.07 28.31 -3.85
C THR A 91 12.89 27.29 -4.64
N ARG A 92 12.94 26.02 -4.21
CA ARG A 92 13.69 24.98 -4.92
C ARG A 92 13.14 24.70 -6.32
N LEU A 93 11.82 24.77 -6.50
CA LEU A 93 11.19 24.62 -7.81
C LEU A 93 11.60 25.77 -8.75
N VAL A 94 11.55 27.01 -8.27
CA VAL A 94 11.95 28.19 -9.05
C VAL A 94 13.44 28.16 -9.36
N GLU A 95 14.29 27.83 -8.38
CA GLU A 95 15.73 27.64 -8.58
C GLU A 95 16.01 26.57 -9.64
N HIS A 96 15.33 25.42 -9.57
CA HIS A 96 15.47 24.37 -10.57
C HIS A 96 15.05 24.84 -11.98
N GLN A 97 13.95 25.57 -12.11
CA GLN A 97 13.48 26.09 -13.39
C GLN A 97 14.40 27.18 -13.97
N THR A 98 15.04 27.97 -13.11
CA THR A 98 15.93 29.06 -13.54
C THR A 98 17.37 28.60 -13.84
N HIS A 99 17.77 27.41 -13.36
CA HIS A 99 19.08 26.81 -13.65
C HIS A 99 19.11 25.92 -14.90
N ILE A 100 17.97 25.45 -15.42
CA ILE A 100 17.87 24.68 -16.67
C ILE A 100 17.62 25.63 -17.87
N ARG A 101 18.34 26.74 -17.93
CA ARG A 101 18.34 27.65 -19.09
C ARG A 101 19.71 27.73 -19.74
#